data_AF-X0ULB9-F1
#
_entry.id   AF-X0ULB9-F1
#
_cell.length_a   1.000
_cell.length_b   1.000
_cell.length_c   1.000
_cell.angle_alpha   90.00
_cell.angle_beta   90.00
_cell.angle_gamma   90.00
#
_symmetry.space_group_name_H-M   'P 1'
#
loop_
_entity.id
_entity.type
_entity.pdbx_description
1 polymer ?
#
loop_
_entity_poly.entity_id
_entity_poly.type
_entity_poly.pdbx_seq_one_letter_code
_entity_poly.pdbx_strand_id
1 'polypeptide(L)'
;IPMNAQCAIFAESEVVGLIHAQTDVRDISRAIHDAMASRIVSMIRRVGVNQDVAMIGGVGRNPGFVEAMRRELNLEQIYLPEEPEYGAAVGAAIGAAE
;
A
#
# COMPACT_ATOMS: atom_id res chain seq x y z
N ILE A 1 4.91 -8.68 -12.64
CA ILE A 1 4.84 -7.87 -13.88
C ILE A 1 5.15 -6.43 -13.46
N PRO A 2 6.14 -5.76 -14.08
CA PRO A 2 6.41 -4.36 -13.75
C PRO A 2 5.20 -3.51 -14.16
N MET A 3 4.76 -2.62 -13.26
CA MET A 3 3.61 -1.73 -13.47
C MET A 3 3.94 -0.35 -12.91
N ASN A 4 3.53 0.71 -13.61
CA ASN A 4 3.71 2.08 -13.14
C ASN A 4 2.49 2.57 -12.35
N ALA A 5 2.61 2.54 -11.01
CA ALA A 5 1.58 3.04 -10.09
C ALA A 5 1.86 4.48 -9.57
N GLN A 6 2.58 5.31 -10.33
CA GLN A 6 2.84 6.69 -9.93
C GLN A 6 1.58 7.58 -10.02
N CYS A 7 0.65 7.26 -10.91
CA CYS A 7 -0.65 7.90 -11.02
C CYS A 7 -1.73 6.82 -11.17
N ALA A 8 -2.86 6.99 -10.51
CA ALA A 8 -3.98 6.05 -10.62
C ALA A 8 -4.45 5.90 -12.08
N ILE A 9 -4.49 6.99 -12.84
CA ILE A 9 -4.92 7.01 -14.25
C ILE A 9 -3.97 6.18 -15.13
N PHE A 10 -2.65 6.28 -14.90
CA PHE A 10 -1.68 5.50 -15.67
C PHE A 10 -1.71 4.02 -15.29
N ALA A 11 -1.85 3.72 -13.99
CA ALA A 11 -2.00 2.35 -13.51
C ALA A 11 -3.24 1.69 -14.11
N GLU A 12 -4.38 2.40 -14.14
CA GLU A 12 -5.61 1.93 -14.77
C GLU A 12 -5.41 1.64 -16.27
N SER A 13 -4.75 2.54 -16.99
CA SER A 13 -4.46 2.36 -18.43
C SER A 13 -3.61 1.11 -18.68
N GLU A 14 -2.59 0.85 -17.84
CA GLU A 14 -1.77 -0.36 -17.93
C GLU A 14 -2.58 -1.63 -17.61
N VAL A 15 -3.45 -1.57 -16.60
CA VAL A 15 -4.34 -2.69 -16.25
C VAL A 15 -5.25 -3.07 -17.41
N VAL A 16 -5.85 -2.09 -18.10
CA VAL A 16 -6.65 -2.33 -19.31
C VAL A 16 -5.82 -3.01 -20.39
N GLY A 17 -4.57 -2.56 -20.60
CA GLY A 17 -3.63 -3.20 -21.51
C GLY A 17 -3.37 -4.68 -21.17
N LEU A 18 -3.12 -4.99 -19.90
CA LEU A 18 -2.87 -6.35 -19.42
C LEU A 18 -4.09 -7.26 -19.56
N ILE A 19 -5.30 -6.73 -19.34
CA ILE A 19 -6.56 -7.44 -19.56
C ILE A 19 -6.71 -7.81 -21.03
N HIS A 20 -6.48 -6.87 -21.96
CA HIS A 20 -6.53 -7.16 -23.40
C HIS A 20 -5.45 -8.15 -23.84
N ALA A 21 -4.30 -8.17 -23.17
CA ALA A 21 -3.25 -9.16 -23.37
C ALA A 21 -3.57 -10.53 -22.75
N GLN A 22 -4.78 -10.71 -22.18
CA GLN A 22 -5.23 -11.93 -21.51
C GLN A 22 -4.30 -12.37 -20.36
N THR A 23 -3.68 -11.41 -19.68
CA THR A 23 -2.87 -11.67 -18.48
C THR A 23 -3.77 -12.19 -17.36
N ASP A 24 -3.27 -13.13 -16.56
CA ASP A 24 -4.02 -13.67 -15.41
C ASP A 24 -4.37 -12.55 -14.40
N VAL A 25 -5.63 -12.49 -13.99
CA VAL A 25 -6.14 -11.45 -13.08
C VAL A 25 -5.38 -11.44 -11.74
N ARG A 26 -4.90 -12.60 -11.27
CA ARG A 26 -4.11 -12.71 -10.04
C ARG A 26 -2.76 -12.03 -10.21
N ASP A 27 -2.14 -12.16 -11.38
CA ASP A 27 -0.87 -11.50 -11.70
C ASP A 27 -1.05 -9.99 -11.84
N ILE A 28 -2.15 -9.54 -12.44
CA ILE A 28 -2.51 -8.11 -12.52
C ILE A 28 -2.71 -7.54 -11.11
N SER A 29 -3.52 -8.20 -10.26
CA SER A 29 -3.77 -7.75 -8.89
C SER A 29 -2.48 -7.65 -8.08
N ARG A 30 -1.63 -8.68 -8.16
CA ARG A 30 -0.33 -8.66 -7.49
C ARG A 30 0.56 -7.53 -8.00
N ALA A 31 0.61 -7.30 -9.31
CA ALA A 31 1.40 -6.21 -9.89
C ALA A 31 0.95 -4.83 -9.39
N ILE A 32 -0.36 -4.61 -9.23
CA ILE A 32 -0.91 -3.37 -8.65
C ILE A 32 -0.43 -3.19 -7.20
N HIS A 33 -0.54 -4.22 -6.36
CA HIS A 33 -0.08 -4.16 -4.97
C HIS A 33 1.42 -3.93 -4.86
N ASP A 34 2.21 -4.67 -5.64
CA ASP A 34 3.68 -4.58 -5.65
C ASP A 34 4.14 -3.18 -6.10
N ALA A 35 3.52 -2.63 -7.14
CA ALA A 35 3.85 -1.29 -7.65
C ALA A 35 3.53 -0.18 -6.64
N MET A 36 2.38 -0.25 -5.98
CA MET A 36 2.02 0.70 -4.91
C MET A 36 2.96 0.57 -3.71
N ALA A 37 3.24 -0.66 -3.27
CA ALA A 37 4.11 -0.91 -2.13
C ALA A 37 5.53 -0.41 -2.39
N SER A 38 6.11 -0.74 -3.55
CA SER A 38 7.45 -0.30 -3.95
C SER A 38 7.60 1.22 -3.92
N ARG A 39 6.58 1.95 -4.40
CA ARG A 39 6.55 3.41 -4.36
C ARG A 39 6.54 3.93 -2.92
N ILE A 40 5.69 3.39 -2.06
CA ILE A 40 5.60 3.84 -0.66
C ILE A 40 6.90 3.55 0.07
N VAL A 41 7.47 2.36 -0.10
CA VAL A 41 8.74 1.97 0.52
C VAL A 41 9.89 2.84 0.04
N SER A 42 9.93 3.22 -1.24
CA SER A 42 10.91 4.19 -1.74
C SER A 42 10.83 5.53 -1.00
N MET A 43 9.63 6.01 -0.68
CA MET A 43 9.44 7.23 0.12
C MET A 43 9.88 7.04 1.57
N ILE A 44 9.50 5.92 2.21
CA ILE A 44 9.89 5.60 3.59
C ILE A 44 11.42 5.53 3.72
N ARG A 45 12.10 4.85 2.80
CA ARG A 45 13.57 4.70 2.82
C ARG A 45 14.33 6.03 2.76
N ARG A 46 13.72 7.09 2.19
CA ARG A 46 14.32 8.43 2.16
C ARG A 46 14.28 9.14 3.52
N VAL A 47 13.32 8.78 4.37
CA VAL A 47 13.16 9.35 5.72
C VAL A 47 13.92 8.49 6.76
N GLY A 48 14.10 7.20 6.47
CA GLY A 48 14.71 6.22 7.37
C GLY A 48 13.67 5.15 7.74
N VAL A 49 14.10 3.89 7.82
CA VAL A 49 13.20 2.76 8.12
C VAL A 49 13.32 2.42 9.61
N ASN A 50 12.24 2.60 10.36
CA ASN A 50 12.07 1.99 11.68
C ASN A 50 11.48 0.59 11.53
N GLN A 51 11.82 -0.33 12.44
CA GLN A 51 11.24 -1.68 12.42
C GLN A 51 9.77 -1.70 12.85
N ASP A 52 9.37 -0.74 13.68
CA ASP A 52 7.97 -0.60 14.10
C ASP A 52 7.20 0.25 13.09
N VAL A 53 6.47 -0.42 12.20
CA VAL A 53 5.63 0.22 11.18
C VAL A 53 4.16 -0.07 11.47
N ALA A 54 3.38 1.00 11.62
CA ALA A 54 1.93 0.93 11.70
C ALA A 54 1.31 1.38 10.38
N MET A 55 0.26 0.69 9.94
CA MET A 55 -0.55 1.10 8.78
C MET A 55 -1.94 1.53 9.24
N ILE A 56 -2.38 2.68 8.74
CA ILE A 56 -3.71 3.27 8.98
C ILE A 56 -4.41 3.56 7.66
N GLY A 57 -5.72 3.79 7.71
CA GLY A 57 -6.60 3.93 6.56
C GLY A 57 -7.21 2.60 6.10
N GLY A 58 -8.26 2.67 5.29
CA GLY A 58 -9.02 1.48 4.87
C GLY A 58 -8.20 0.44 4.09
N VAL A 59 -7.07 0.85 3.49
CA VAL A 59 -6.15 -0.07 2.81
C VAL A 59 -5.51 -1.09 3.77
N GLY A 60 -5.49 -0.80 5.08
CA GLY A 60 -5.06 -1.75 6.11
C GLY A 60 -5.91 -3.02 6.19
N ARG A 61 -7.15 -2.98 5.67
CA ARG A 61 -8.03 -4.16 5.55
C ARG A 61 -7.69 -5.06 4.35
N ASN A 62 -6.77 -4.65 3.48
CA ASN A 62 -6.38 -5.43 2.30
C ASN A 62 -5.16 -6.31 2.63
N PRO A 63 -5.33 -7.62 2.90
CA PRO A 63 -4.21 -8.48 3.29
C PRO A 63 -3.16 -8.64 2.18
N GLY A 64 -3.57 -8.57 0.90
CA GLY A 64 -2.62 -8.62 -0.23
C GLY A 64 -1.68 -7.42 -0.25
N PHE A 65 -2.21 -6.24 0.06
CA PHE A 65 -1.40 -5.03 0.15
C PHE A 65 -0.52 -4.99 1.40
N VAL A 66 -1.05 -5.43 2.55
CA VAL A 66 -0.27 -5.55 3.80
C VAL A 66 0.93 -6.48 3.59
N GLU A 67 0.72 -7.63 2.94
CA GLU A 67 1.80 -8.56 2.64
C GLU A 67 2.82 -8.00 1.63
N ALA A 68 2.35 -7.26 0.62
CA ALA A 68 3.24 -6.56 -0.31
C ALA A 68 4.13 -5.54 0.41
N MET A 69 3.54 -4.71 1.29
CA MET A 69 4.28 -3.76 2.13
C MET A 69 5.30 -4.46 3.03
N ARG A 70 4.89 -5.54 3.71
CA ARG A 70 5.74 -6.32 4.62
C ARG A 70 6.98 -6.85 3.89
N ARG A 71 6.79 -7.42 2.70
CA ARG A 71 7.86 -7.95 1.86
C ARG A 71 8.79 -6.85 1.36
N GLU A 72 8.27 -5.74 0.85
CA GLU A 72 9.08 -4.63 0.33
C GLU A 72 9.90 -3.92 1.42
N LEU A 73 9.35 -3.82 2.64
CA LEU A 73 10.05 -3.29 3.81
C LEU A 73 11.02 -4.28 4.47
N ASN A 74 10.95 -5.57 4.10
CA ASN A 74 11.67 -6.65 4.76
C ASN A 74 11.43 -6.69 6.28
N LEU A 75 10.15 -6.64 6.67
CA LEU A 75 9.71 -6.72 8.07
C LEU A 75 8.97 -8.03 8.33
N GLU A 76 8.99 -8.49 9.57
CA GLU A 76 8.20 -9.67 9.97
C GLU A 76 6.74 -9.29 10.29
N GLN A 77 6.51 -8.08 10.77
CA GLN A 77 5.21 -7.60 11.23
C GLN A 77 4.97 -6.16 10.80
N ILE A 78 3.69 -5.86 10.49
CA ILE A 78 3.16 -4.51 10.40
C ILE A 78 2.02 -4.41 11.42
N TYR A 79 1.99 -3.35 12.22
CA TYR A 79 0.92 -3.12 13.18
C TYR A 79 -0.31 -2.55 12.49
N LEU A 80 -1.45 -3.20 12.70
CA LEU A 80 -2.75 -2.78 12.19
C LEU A 80 -3.69 -2.58 13.39
N PRO A 81 -4.20 -1.36 13.61
CA PRO A 81 -5.30 -1.14 14.55
C PRO A 81 -6.53 -1.96 14.16
N GLU A 82 -7.43 -2.22 15.11
CA GLU A 82 -8.70 -2.91 14.84
C GLU A 82 -9.59 -2.12 13.86
N GLU A 83 -9.55 -0.79 13.96
CA GLU A 83 -10.28 0.14 13.09
C GLU A 83 -9.30 1.10 12.39
N PRO A 84 -8.53 0.62 11.39
CA PRO A 84 -7.47 1.41 10.78
C PRO A 84 -8.01 2.66 10.06
N GLU A 85 -9.24 2.62 9.54
CA GLU A 85 -9.91 3.74 8.88
C GLU A 85 -10.10 4.99 9.76
N TYR A 86 -10.17 4.84 11.08
CA TYR A 86 -10.43 5.96 11.99
C TYR A 86 -9.17 6.62 12.55
N GLY A 87 -7.96 6.10 12.25
CA GLY A 87 -6.70 6.62 12.80
C GLY A 87 -6.52 8.12 12.58
N ALA A 88 -6.89 8.64 11.40
CA ALA A 88 -6.82 10.07 11.10
C ALA A 88 -7.84 10.90 11.89
N ALA A 89 -9.06 10.39 12.09
CA ALA A 89 -10.11 11.08 12.84
C ALA A 89 -9.75 11.19 14.33
N VAL A 90 -9.19 10.12 14.91
CA VAL A 90 -8.69 10.12 16.28
C VAL A 90 -7.55 11.14 16.45
N GLY A 91 -6.58 11.15 15.53
CA GLY A 91 -5.49 12.12 15.56
C GLY A 91 -5.98 13.58 15.50
N ALA A 92 -6.98 13.87 14.66
CA ALA A 92 -7.59 15.19 14.57
C ALA A 92 -8.32 15.60 15.86
N ALA A 93 -9.04 14.67 16.50
CA ALA A 93 -9.73 14.93 17.76
C ALA A 93 -8.75 15.23 18.91
N ILE A 94 -7.66 14.47 19.00
CA ILE A 94 -6.61 14.69 20.00
C ILE A 94 -5.93 16.04 19.76
N GLY A 95 -5.53 16.34 18.52
CA GLY A 95 -4.84 17.60 18.20
C GLY A 95 -5.70 18.86 18.38
N ALA A 96 -7.03 18.73 18.47
CA ALA A 96 -7.94 19.83 18.83
C ALA A 96 -8.17 19.96 20.34
N ALA A 97 -7.88 18.91 21.10
CA ALA A 97 -7.99 18.88 22.56
C ALA A 97 -6.71 19.34 23.27
N GLU A 98 -5.56 19.29 22.58
CA GLU A 98 -4.28 19.91 22.96
C GLU A 98 -4.31 21.44 22.81
#